data_AF-D5U1U5-F1
#
_entry.id   AF-D5U1U5-F1
#
_cell.length_a   1.000
_cell.length_b   1.000
_cell.length_c   1.000
_cell.angle_alpha   90.00
_cell.angle_beta   90.00
_cell.angle_gamma   90.00
#
_symmetry.space_group_name_H-M   'P 1'
#
loop_
_entity.id
_entity.type
_entity.pdbx_description
1 polymer ?
#
loop_
_entity_poly.entity_id
_entity_poly.type
_entity_poly.pdbx_seq_one_letter_code
_entity_poly.pdbx_strand_id
1 'polypeptide(L)'
;MGRRKKRRKIQKRVVRIPSVFQCPNCGSVSLSVEFSKADEPGYKTARISCGRCGLRAEYPSPVPDLYQAVDVYNKFIDLFEEGRIQVTFEKPSTGEGAAEEAGESGEGS
;
A
#
# COMPACT_ATOMS: atom_id res chain seq x y z
N MET A 1 17.72 -17.95 -55.76
CA MET A 1 18.13 -16.94 -54.75
C MET A 1 17.00 -16.78 -53.73
N GLY A 2 17.13 -17.41 -52.57
CA GLY A 2 16.07 -17.52 -51.57
C GLY A 2 15.87 -16.23 -50.78
N ARG A 3 14.67 -15.64 -50.86
CA ARG A 3 14.27 -14.50 -50.04
C ARG A 3 14.13 -14.95 -48.59
N ARG A 4 15.14 -14.67 -47.75
CA ARG A 4 15.02 -14.84 -46.29
C ARG A 4 13.88 -13.94 -45.81
N LYS A 5 12.73 -14.53 -45.45
CA LYS A 5 11.64 -13.82 -44.75
C LYS A 5 12.22 -13.26 -43.45
N LYS A 6 12.28 -11.93 -43.33
CA LYS A 6 12.65 -11.25 -42.07
C LYS A 6 11.71 -11.77 -40.97
N ARG A 7 12.25 -12.52 -40.02
CA ARG A 7 11.51 -13.00 -38.86
C ARG A 7 11.03 -11.78 -38.09
N ARG A 8 9.71 -11.58 -38.01
CA ARG A 8 9.10 -10.51 -37.22
C ARG A 8 9.53 -10.73 -35.76
N LYS A 9 10.30 -9.79 -35.19
CA LYS A 9 10.66 -9.85 -33.76
C LYS A 9 9.36 -9.76 -32.97
N ILE A 10 8.99 -10.83 -32.27
CA ILE A 10 7.88 -10.82 -31.33
C ILE A 10 8.37 -9.99 -30.15
N GLN A 11 7.92 -8.73 -30.07
CA GLN A 11 8.13 -7.92 -28.88
C GLN A 11 7.26 -8.52 -27.78
N LYS A 12 7.89 -9.13 -26.77
CA LYS A 12 7.18 -9.57 -25.57
C LYS A 12 6.66 -8.33 -24.86
N ARG A 13 5.34 -8.27 -24.63
CA ARG A 13 4.73 -7.20 -23.83
C ARG A 13 5.19 -7.38 -22.38
N VAL A 14 5.87 -6.38 -21.83
CA VAL A 14 6.22 -6.37 -20.40
C VAL A 14 4.93 -6.11 -19.63
N VAL A 15 4.47 -7.10 -18.87
CA VAL A 15 3.33 -6.95 -17.95
C VAL A 15 3.80 -6.06 -16.80
N ARG A 16 3.13 -4.93 -16.60
CA ARG A 16 3.41 -4.04 -15.47
C ARG A 16 2.64 -4.54 -14.26
N ILE A 17 3.33 -4.59 -13.11
CA ILE A 17 2.70 -4.89 -11.82
C ILE A 17 1.66 -3.79 -11.56
N PRO A 18 0.44 -4.14 -11.11
CA PRO A 18 -0.58 -3.15 -10.80
C PRO A 18 -0.09 -2.24 -9.67
N SER A 19 -0.25 -0.93 -9.88
CA SER A 19 0.10 0.11 -8.90
C SER A 19 -1.10 0.61 -8.10
N VAL A 20 -2.31 0.10 -8.42
CA VAL A 20 -3.57 0.51 -7.80
C VAL A 20 -4.26 -0.71 -7.18
N PHE A 21 -4.68 -0.55 -5.92
CA PHE A 21 -5.27 -1.62 -5.10
C PHE A 21 -6.64 -1.23 -4.55
N GLN A 22 -7.35 -2.21 -3.99
CA GLN A 22 -8.70 -2.04 -3.45
C GLN A 22 -8.66 -1.50 -2.01
N CYS A 23 -9.39 -0.43 -1.73
CA CYS A 23 -9.44 0.16 -0.40
C CYS A 23 -10.32 -0.65 0.56
N PRO A 24 -9.84 -1.02 1.77
CA PRO A 24 -10.66 -1.73 2.75
C PRO A 24 -11.82 -0.88 3.29
N ASN A 25 -11.64 0.45 3.37
CA ASN A 25 -12.67 1.34 3.91
C ASN A 25 -13.80 1.67 2.92
N CYS A 26 -13.53 1.76 1.61
CA CYS A 26 -14.52 2.20 0.61
C CYS A 26 -14.71 1.25 -0.57
N GLY A 27 -14.06 0.08 -0.54
CA GLY A 27 -14.19 -0.98 -1.55
C GLY A 27 -13.67 -0.64 -2.95
N SER A 28 -13.04 0.52 -3.13
CA SER A 28 -12.71 1.09 -4.44
C SER A 28 -11.27 0.87 -4.84
N VAL A 29 -11.01 0.61 -6.12
CA VAL A 29 -9.66 0.37 -6.66
C VAL A 29 -8.93 1.69 -6.89
N SER A 30 -8.60 2.37 -5.80
CA SER A 30 -8.00 3.72 -5.81
C SER A 30 -6.92 3.90 -4.74
N LEU A 31 -6.40 2.81 -4.17
CA LEU A 31 -5.25 2.87 -3.27
C LEU A 31 -3.95 2.87 -4.05
N SER A 32 -3.08 3.83 -3.73
CA SER A 32 -1.73 3.97 -4.26
C SER A 32 -0.71 3.81 -3.14
N VAL A 33 0.39 3.12 -3.43
CA VAL A 33 1.51 2.93 -2.49
C VAL A 33 2.71 3.72 -3.01
N GLU A 34 3.21 4.62 -2.18
CA GLU A 34 4.41 5.41 -2.43
C GLU A 34 5.54 4.97 -1.52
N PHE A 35 6.74 4.85 -2.08
CA PHE A 35 7.94 4.48 -1.33
C PHE A 35 8.86 5.68 -1.21
N SER A 36 9.14 6.06 0.03
CA SER A 36 10.14 7.06 0.40
C SER A 36 11.41 6.38 0.87
N LYS A 37 12.56 7.03 0.66
CA LYS A 37 13.84 6.55 1.19
C LYS A 37 13.84 6.73 2.71
N ALA A 38 14.21 5.68 3.45
CA ALA A 38 14.46 5.78 4.88
C ALA A 38 15.93 6.20 5.13
N ASP A 39 16.22 6.64 6.35
CA ASP A 39 17.57 7.05 6.77
C ASP A 39 18.56 5.88 6.85
N GLU A 40 18.05 4.65 7.03
CA GLU A 40 18.87 3.44 7.10
C GLU A 40 19.09 2.79 5.71
N PRO A 41 20.33 2.37 5.40
CA PRO A 41 20.64 1.71 4.14
C PRO A 41 19.95 0.34 4.04
N GLY A 42 19.11 0.16 3.02
CA GLY A 42 18.36 -1.08 2.78
C GLY A 42 16.90 -1.03 3.23
N TYR A 43 16.46 0.10 3.78
CA TYR A 43 15.09 0.32 4.22
C TYR A 43 14.39 1.46 3.48
N LYS A 44 13.07 1.37 3.40
CA LYS A 44 12.17 2.36 2.81
C LYS A 44 10.99 2.60 3.73
N THR A 45 10.45 3.81 3.68
CA THR A 45 9.18 4.14 4.33
C THR A 45 8.08 4.04 3.29
N ALA A 46 7.02 3.28 3.59
CA ALA A 46 5.88 3.18 2.69
C ALA A 46 4.74 4.09 3.16
N ARG A 47 4.16 4.83 2.22
CA ARG A 47 2.99 5.68 2.42
C ARG A 47 1.87 5.21 1.52
N ILE A 48 0.68 5.09 2.08
CA ILE A 48 -0.49 4.58 1.37
C ILE A 48 -1.51 5.69 1.32
N SER A 49 -2.04 5.95 0.13
CA SER A 49 -3.05 7.00 -0.08
C SER A 49 -4.22 6.48 -0.91
N CYS A 50 -5.44 6.78 -0.48
CA CYS A 50 -6.67 6.49 -1.21
C CYS A 50 -7.23 7.75 -1.87
N GLY A 51 -7.36 7.73 -3.19
CA GLY A 51 -7.94 8.86 -3.93
C GLY A 51 -9.45 9.05 -3.75
N ARG A 52 -10.19 8.05 -3.24
CA ARG A 52 -11.66 8.12 -3.10
C ARG A 52 -12.14 8.55 -1.72
N CYS A 53 -11.60 7.94 -0.66
CA CYS A 53 -12.02 8.24 0.72
C CYS A 53 -11.07 9.17 1.48
N GLY A 54 -9.94 9.57 0.87
CA GLY A 54 -8.95 10.44 1.52
C GLY A 54 -8.14 9.76 2.62
N LEU A 55 -8.16 8.42 2.69
CA LEU A 55 -7.34 7.66 3.63
C LEU A 55 -5.86 7.86 3.29
N ARG A 56 -5.08 8.29 4.29
CA ARG A 56 -3.63 8.32 4.25
C ARG A 56 -3.09 7.58 5.45
N ALA A 57 -2.17 6.65 5.21
CA ALA A 57 -1.50 5.91 6.26
C ALA A 57 0.00 5.89 5.99
N GLU A 58 0.78 6.13 7.02
CA GLU A 58 2.23 5.90 6.98
C GLU A 58 2.52 4.59 7.69
N TYR A 59 3.31 3.73 7.06
CA TYR A 59 3.68 2.47 7.68
C TYR A 59 4.70 2.75 8.80
N PRO A 60 4.43 2.34 10.05
CA PRO A 60 5.20 2.78 11.22
C PRO A 60 6.60 2.16 11.31
N SER A 61 6.88 1.07 10.57
CA SER A 61 8.19 0.42 10.54
C SER A 61 8.87 0.54 9.18
N PRO A 62 10.21 0.66 9.14
CA PRO A 62 10.94 0.61 7.88
C PRO A 62 10.71 -0.73 7.18
N VAL A 63 10.24 -0.70 5.93
CA VAL A 63 10.09 -1.91 5.10
C VAL A 63 11.38 -2.16 4.34
N PRO A 64 11.78 -3.44 4.15
CA PRO A 64 12.97 -3.75 3.35
C PRO A 64 12.84 -3.26 1.91
N ASP A 65 13.95 -2.84 1.30
CA ASP A 65 14.00 -2.32 -0.07
C ASP A 65 13.45 -3.28 -1.15
N LEU A 66 13.50 -4.58 -0.85
CA LEU A 66 13.04 -5.68 -1.71
C LEU A 66 11.51 -5.74 -1.85
N TYR A 67 10.76 -5.09 -0.95
CA TYR A 67 9.31 -5.17 -0.92
C TYR A 67 8.68 -4.45 -2.10
N GLN A 68 7.69 -5.08 -2.70
CA GLN A 68 6.89 -4.48 -3.77
C GLN A 68 5.61 -3.84 -3.20
N ALA A 69 4.91 -3.06 -4.02
CA ALA A 69 3.66 -2.40 -3.63
C ALA A 69 2.60 -3.40 -3.12
N VAL A 70 2.59 -4.62 -3.66
CA VAL A 70 1.70 -5.72 -3.26
C VAL A 70 2.00 -6.19 -1.83
N ASP A 71 3.27 -6.36 -1.49
CA ASP A 71 3.68 -6.87 -0.18
C ASP A 71 3.32 -5.87 0.94
N VAL A 72 3.49 -4.58 0.65
CA VAL A 72 3.07 -3.50 1.55
C VAL A 72 1.56 -3.44 1.69
N TYR A 73 0.84 -3.59 0.58
CA TYR A 73 -0.63 -3.57 0.58
C TYR A 73 -1.22 -4.69 1.44
N ASN A 74 -0.72 -5.92 1.33
CA ASN A 74 -1.18 -7.05 2.14
C ASN A 74 -0.98 -6.77 3.64
N LYS A 75 0.24 -6.38 4.03
CA LYS A 75 0.55 -6.02 5.42
C LYS A 75 -0.31 -4.87 5.94
N PHE A 76 -0.62 -3.91 5.08
CA PHE A 76 -1.48 -2.80 5.44
C PHE A 76 -2.91 -3.26 5.76
N ILE A 77 -3.48 -4.19 4.98
CA ILE A 77 -4.80 -4.75 5.28
C ILE A 77 -4.78 -5.43 6.64
N ASP A 78 -3.80 -6.30 6.88
CA ASP A 78 -3.68 -7.02 8.15
C ASP A 78 -3.62 -6.03 9.33
N LEU A 79 -2.77 -5.00 9.24
CA LEU A 79 -2.66 -3.96 10.29
C LEU A 79 -3.90 -3.08 10.43
N PHE A 80 -4.61 -2.84 9.33
CA PHE A 80 -5.84 -2.06 9.32
C PHE A 80 -6.98 -2.84 9.99
N GLU A 81 -7.08 -4.15 9.73
CA GLU A 81 -8.03 -5.03 10.41
C GLU A 81 -7.67 -5.22 11.89
N GLU A 82 -6.37 -5.28 12.22
CA GLU A 82 -5.90 -5.31 13.60
C GLU A 82 -6.07 -3.98 14.35
N GLY A 83 -6.38 -2.88 13.66
CA GLY A 83 -6.52 -1.55 14.27
C GLY A 83 -5.20 -0.95 14.79
N ARG A 84 -4.05 -1.50 14.38
CA ARG A 84 -2.72 -1.11 14.88
C ARG A 84 -2.06 0.01 14.08
N ILE A 85 -2.71 0.51 13.03
CA ILE A 85 -2.16 1.53 12.14
C ILE A 85 -2.82 2.88 12.35
N GLN A 86 -2.00 3.92 12.35
CA GLN A 86 -2.46 5.31 12.36
C GLN A 86 -2.93 5.68 10.95
N VAL A 87 -4.24 5.66 10.73
CA VAL A 87 -4.89 6.13 9.52
C VAL A 87 -5.45 7.54 9.72
N THR A 88 -5.03 8.46 8.86
CA THR A 88 -5.57 9.81 8.79
C THR A 88 -6.57 9.88 7.66
N PHE A 89 -7.78 10.36 7.93
CA PHE A 89 -8.79 10.63 6.91
C PHE A 89 -8.88 12.14 6.70
N GLU A 90 -8.36 12.65 5.58
CA GLU A 90 -8.65 14.02 5.19
C GLU A 90 -10.04 14.06 4.54
N LYS A 91 -11.08 14.14 5.38
CA LYS A 91 -12.37 14.67 4.95
C LYS A 91 -12.29 16.19 5.02
N PRO A 92 -12.65 16.94 3.96
CA PRO A 92 -12.88 18.36 4.14
C PRO A 92 -14.16 18.56 4.97
N SER A 93 -14.01 19.33 6.04
CA SER A 93 -15.00 20.02 6.86
C SER A 93 -15.53 19.35 8.15
N THR A 94 -15.23 20.09 9.22
CA THR A 94 -16.04 20.32 10.43
C THR A 94 -16.07 19.24 11.49
N GLY A 95 -15.27 19.49 12.54
CA GLY A 95 -15.72 19.49 13.93
C GLY A 95 -16.10 18.15 14.57
N GLU A 96 -15.62 18.00 15.80
CA GLU A 96 -15.98 16.97 16.79
C GLU A 96 -15.15 15.68 16.71
N GLY A 97 -14.41 15.47 17.81
CA GLY A 97 -13.53 14.33 18.00
C GLY A 97 -14.17 13.19 18.79
N ALA A 98 -13.32 12.22 19.11
CA ALA A 98 -13.38 11.16 20.13
C ALA A 98 -12.49 10.04 19.57
N ALA A 99 -11.30 9.84 20.12
CA ALA A 99 -11.03 8.94 21.26
C ALA A 99 -11.23 7.47 20.83
N GLU A 100 -10.13 6.70 20.73
CA GLU A 100 -9.70 5.71 21.75
C GLU A 100 -10.77 4.63 21.96
N GLU A 101 -10.48 3.33 21.82
CA GLU A 101 -9.82 2.49 22.83
C GLU A 101 -9.62 1.07 22.23
N ALA A 102 -8.45 0.46 22.40
CA ALA A 102 -8.11 -0.55 23.40
C ALA A 102 -8.30 -2.01 22.95
N GLY A 103 -7.24 -2.78 23.11
CA GLY A 103 -7.23 -4.23 23.06
C GLY A 103 -6.17 -4.72 24.03
N GLU A 104 -6.47 -4.66 25.32
CA GLU A 104 -5.73 -5.33 26.39
C GLU A 104 -6.53 -6.55 26.87
N SER A 105 -5.90 -7.72 26.87
CA SER A 105 -6.09 -8.84 27.80
C SER A 105 -5.06 -9.90 27.39
N GLY A 106 -4.17 -10.39 28.24
CA GLY A 106 -4.32 -10.68 29.66
C GLY A 106 -4.25 -12.20 29.83
N GLU A 107 -3.20 -12.68 30.49
CA GLU A 107 -2.82 -14.07 30.75
C GLU A 107 -3.92 -14.88 31.49
N GLY A 108 -3.93 -16.21 31.36
CA GLY A 108 -4.59 -17.05 32.37
C GLY A 108 -5.00 -18.47 31.94
N SER A 109 -4.12 -19.45 32.17
CA SER A 109 -4.43 -20.71 32.87
C SER A 109 -3.15 -21.34 33.38
#